data_AF-A0A6I2X418-F1
#
_entry.id   AF-A0A6I2X418-F1
#
_cell.length_a   1.000
_cell.length_b   1.000
_cell.length_c   1.000
_cell.angle_alpha   90.00
_cell.angle_beta   90.00
_cell.angle_gamma   90.00
#
_symmetry.space_group_name_H-M   'P 1'
#
loop_
_entity.id
_entity.type
_entity.pdbx_description
1 polymer ?
#
loop_
_entity_poly.entity_id
_entity_poly.type
_entity_poly.pdbx_seq_one_letter_code
_entity_poly.pdbx_strand_id
1 'polypeptide(L)'
;MQIVSALFVESFNIRQAPGPSTRIDITGVMFSMVAPSPAPVSVNPHLIALIYSPPDGASSGVFETVFRRGLTEDSEQVARNVSTFSVEPGKFMYRLVQGDLEFTEYGQVFAHCRVDLGPWTIVPFTLLPPA
;
A
#
# COMPACT_ATOMS: atom_id res chain seq x y z
N MET A 1 -5.73 4.19 -15.48
CA MET A 1 -4.62 3.59 -14.69
C MET A 1 -5.18 2.50 -13.81
N GLN A 2 -4.38 1.49 -13.48
CA GLN A 2 -4.84 0.32 -12.72
C GLN A 2 -3.80 -0.08 -11.68
N ILE A 3 -4.24 -0.35 -10.45
CA ILE A 3 -3.41 -1.05 -9.46
C ILE A 3 -3.32 -2.51 -9.88
N VAL A 4 -2.10 -2.95 -10.20
CA VAL A 4 -1.80 -4.35 -10.55
C VAL A 4 -1.64 -5.20 -9.29
N SER A 5 -1.02 -4.62 -8.26
CA SER A 5 -0.85 -5.26 -6.96
C SER A 5 -0.61 -4.21 -5.87
N ALA A 6 -1.00 -4.51 -4.64
CA ALA A 6 -0.64 -3.75 -3.46
C ALA A 6 -0.27 -4.72 -2.33
N LEU A 7 0.85 -4.47 -1.64
CA LEU A 7 1.43 -5.39 -0.65
C LEU A 7 2.05 -4.60 0.49
N PHE A 8 1.93 -5.10 1.73
CA PHE A 8 2.81 -4.64 2.81
C PHE A 8 4.16 -5.36 2.71
N VAL A 9 5.24 -4.61 2.92
CA VAL A 9 6.62 -5.08 2.69
C VAL A 9 7.56 -4.55 3.77
N GLU A 10 8.61 -5.30 4.07
CA GLU A 10 9.70 -4.79 4.92
C GLU A 10 10.57 -3.80 4.15
N SER A 11 10.93 -4.15 2.91
CA SER A 11 11.75 -3.30 2.03
C SER A 11 11.55 -3.64 0.55
N PHE A 12 11.99 -2.72 -0.31
CA PHE A 12 12.06 -2.94 -1.74
C PHE A 12 13.34 -2.31 -2.31
N ASN A 13 13.82 -2.84 -3.44
CA ASN A 13 14.96 -2.30 -4.17
C ASN A 13 14.64 -2.22 -5.66
N ILE A 14 15.15 -1.19 -6.32
CA ILE A 14 15.03 -1.01 -7.76
C ILE A 14 16.39 -1.22 -8.40
N ARG A 15 16.44 -2.14 -9.37
CA ARG A 15 17.64 -2.37 -10.15
C ARG A 15 17.35 -2.45 -11.64
N GLN A 16 18.35 -2.06 -12.41
CA GLN A 16 18.35 -2.26 -13.85
C GLN A 16 18.55 -3.74 -14.18
N ALA A 17 17.92 -4.19 -15.24
CA ALA A 17 18.09 -5.51 -15.84
C ALA A 17 18.40 -5.35 -17.34
N PRO A 18 18.90 -6.39 -18.03
CA PRO A 18 19.23 -6.29 -19.45
C PRO A 18 18.10 -5.68 -20.30
N GLY A 19 18.47 -4.76 -21.21
CA GLY A 19 17.54 -3.93 -21.97
C GLY A 19 17.07 -2.68 -21.21
N PRO A 20 15.97 -2.03 -21.62
CA PRO A 20 15.38 -0.89 -20.89
C PRO A 20 14.52 -1.35 -19.69
N SER A 21 14.84 -2.51 -19.10
CA SER A 21 13.99 -3.16 -18.09
C SER A 21 14.41 -2.77 -16.67
N THR A 22 13.42 -2.37 -15.88
CA THR A 22 13.57 -2.16 -14.43
C THR A 22 12.97 -3.34 -13.67
N ARG A 23 13.64 -3.83 -12.63
CA ARG A 23 13.11 -4.82 -11.68
C ARG A 23 12.88 -4.17 -10.32
N ILE A 24 11.83 -4.63 -9.64
CA ILE A 24 11.58 -4.34 -8.24
C ILE A 24 11.77 -5.64 -7.47
N ASP A 25 12.81 -5.70 -6.66
CA ASP A 25 13.00 -6.80 -5.72
C ASP A 25 12.26 -6.43 -4.44
N ILE A 26 11.33 -7.29 -4.01
CA ILE A 26 10.50 -7.06 -2.82
C ILE A 26 10.93 -8.07 -1.75
N THR A 27 11.17 -7.58 -0.53
CA THR A 27 11.57 -8.39 0.62
C THR A 27 10.52 -8.28 1.70
N GLY A 28 10.21 -9.42 2.35
CA GLY A 28 9.34 -9.45 3.51
C GLY A 28 7.90 -9.05 3.21
N VAL A 29 7.30 -9.58 2.13
CA VAL A 29 5.86 -9.43 1.92
C VAL A 29 5.13 -9.99 3.13
N MET A 30 4.27 -9.18 3.74
CA MET A 30 3.63 -9.52 5.01
C MET A 30 2.15 -9.18 5.02
N PHE A 31 1.40 -9.88 5.85
CA PHE A 31 -0.01 -9.62 6.18
C PHE A 31 -0.23 -9.48 7.69
N SER A 32 0.86 -9.56 8.45
CA SER A 32 0.87 -9.46 9.90
C SER A 32 2.24 -8.98 10.40
N MET A 33 2.25 -8.38 11.59
CA MET A 33 3.46 -7.97 12.28
C MET A 33 3.30 -8.21 13.78
N VAL A 34 4.35 -8.69 14.45
CA VAL A 34 4.40 -8.76 15.92
C VAL A 34 4.59 -7.35 16.46
N ALA A 35 3.76 -6.94 17.42
CA ALA A 35 3.87 -5.64 18.04
C ALA A 35 5.24 -5.45 18.73
N PRO A 36 5.89 -4.28 18.58
CA PRO A 36 7.18 -4.02 19.21
C PRO A 36 7.07 -3.84 20.73
N SER A 37 5.87 -3.56 21.24
CA SER A 37 5.53 -3.43 22.66
C SER A 37 4.06 -3.81 22.88
N PRO A 38 3.62 -4.07 24.12
CA PRO A 38 2.21 -4.23 24.42
C PRO A 38 1.37 -3.03 23.97
N ALA A 39 0.13 -3.27 23.55
CA ALA A 39 -0.81 -2.20 23.22
C ALA A 39 -1.13 -1.33 24.46
N PRO A 40 -1.36 0.00 24.30
CA PRO A 40 -1.42 0.73 23.04
C PRO A 40 -0.06 0.93 22.36
N VAL A 41 -0.02 0.84 21.03
CA VAL A 41 1.22 0.95 20.25
C VAL A 41 0.98 1.57 18.88
N SER A 42 1.93 2.37 18.41
CA SER A 42 1.96 2.88 17.04
C SER A 42 2.94 2.11 16.20
N VAL A 43 2.55 1.79 14.96
CA VAL A 43 3.37 1.06 14.00
C VAL A 43 3.31 1.72 12.63
N ASN A 44 4.39 1.57 11.87
CA ASN A 44 4.53 2.23 10.57
C ASN A 44 4.83 1.28 9.41
N PRO A 45 3.94 0.32 9.08
CA PRO A 45 4.19 -0.62 7.99
C PRO A 45 4.23 0.10 6.64
N HIS A 46 5.15 -0.36 5.76
CA HIS A 46 5.24 0.13 4.39
C HIS A 46 4.30 -0.67 3.48
N LEU A 47 3.47 0.05 2.73
CA LEU A 47 2.64 -0.47 1.67
C LEU A 47 3.21 -0.01 0.32
N ILE A 48 3.47 -0.94 -0.59
CA ILE A 48 3.79 -0.65 -1.98
C ILE A 48 2.59 -0.96 -2.88
N ALA A 49 2.24 -0.04 -3.77
CA ALA A 49 1.26 -0.28 -4.83
C ALA A 49 1.94 -0.18 -6.20
N LEU A 50 1.77 -1.19 -7.03
CA LEU A 50 2.24 -1.24 -8.41
C LEU A 50 1.11 -0.81 -9.33
N ILE A 51 1.34 0.22 -10.13
CA ILE A 51 0.32 0.87 -10.94
C ILE A 51 0.74 0.82 -12.41
N TYR A 52 -0.13 0.29 -13.27
CA TYR A 52 0.04 0.30 -14.72
C TYR A 52 -0.79 1.43 -15.35
N SER A 53 -0.17 2.18 -16.26
CA SER A 53 -0.87 3.10 -17.14
C SER A 53 -1.00 2.48 -18.54
N PRO A 54 -2.22 2.24 -19.03
CA PRO A 54 -2.43 1.79 -20.41
C PRO A 54 -1.86 2.77 -21.45
N PRO A 55 -1.52 2.32 -22.68
CA PRO A 55 -0.95 3.20 -23.71
C PRO A 55 -1.84 4.37 -24.13
N ASP A 56 -3.16 4.18 -24.06
CA ASP A 56 -4.21 5.18 -24.31
C ASP A 56 -4.73 5.83 -23.02
N GLY A 57 -4.06 5.57 -21.89
CA GLY A 57 -4.44 6.05 -20.57
C GLY A 57 -3.96 7.46 -20.25
N ALA A 58 -4.42 7.98 -19.11
CA ALA A 58 -3.95 9.24 -18.56
C ALA A 58 -2.46 9.19 -18.18
N SER A 59 -1.80 10.36 -18.19
CA SER A 59 -0.40 10.53 -17.79
C SER A 59 -0.22 10.95 -16.33
N SER A 60 -1.32 11.26 -15.63
CA SER A 60 -1.34 11.59 -14.20
C SER A 60 -2.58 10.99 -13.52
N GLY A 61 -2.49 10.82 -12.20
CA GLY A 61 -3.58 10.31 -11.36
C GLY A 61 -3.36 10.62 -9.89
N VAL A 62 -4.36 10.32 -9.08
CA VAL A 62 -4.32 10.44 -7.61
C VAL A 62 -4.30 9.04 -7.01
N PHE A 63 -3.27 8.73 -6.23
CA PHE A 63 -3.23 7.50 -5.43
C PHE A 63 -3.74 7.80 -4.02
N GLU A 64 -4.79 7.10 -3.64
CA GLU A 64 -5.40 7.17 -2.31
C GLU A 64 -5.24 5.82 -1.60
N THR A 65 -4.76 5.88 -0.37
CA THR A 65 -4.79 4.77 0.58
C THR A 65 -5.52 5.21 1.83
N VAL A 66 -6.59 4.50 2.17
CA VAL A 66 -7.33 4.69 3.42
C VAL A 66 -7.22 3.44 4.26
N PHE A 67 -6.74 3.59 5.49
CA PHE A 67 -6.62 2.50 6.44
C PHE A 67 -7.89 2.43 7.29
N ARG A 68 -8.52 1.26 7.33
CA ARG A 68 -9.81 1.04 7.99
C ARG A 68 -9.82 -0.15 8.94
N ARG A 69 -10.69 -0.12 9.96
CA ARG A 69 -10.98 -1.27 10.85
C ARG A 69 -11.93 -2.31 10.23
N GLY A 70 -12.08 -2.33 8.91
CA GLY A 70 -12.94 -3.28 8.22
C GLY A 70 -12.83 -3.22 6.70
N LEU A 71 -13.60 -4.09 6.04
CA LEU A 71 -13.59 -4.29 4.59
C LEU A 71 -14.49 -3.32 3.81
N THR A 72 -15.33 -2.54 4.48
CA THR A 72 -16.29 -1.63 3.83
C THR A 72 -15.82 -0.18 3.92
N GLU A 73 -16.37 0.68 3.06
CA GLU A 73 -16.08 2.12 3.09
C GLU A 73 -16.59 2.81 4.35
N ASP A 74 -17.68 2.29 4.95
CA ASP A 74 -18.27 2.78 6.20
C ASP A 74 -17.46 2.35 7.45
N SER A 75 -16.47 1.47 7.29
CA SER A 75 -15.62 1.04 8.38
C SER A 75 -14.77 2.21 8.90
N GLU A 76 -14.56 2.25 10.23
CA GLU A 76 -13.79 3.31 10.90
C GLU A 76 -12.47 3.58 10.18
N GLN A 77 -12.25 4.84 9.82
CA GLN A 77 -11.00 5.31 9.23
C GLN A 77 -9.99 5.65 10.32
N VAL A 78 -8.82 5.01 10.27
CA VAL A 78 -7.75 5.26 11.25
C VAL A 78 -6.60 6.09 10.68
N ALA A 79 -6.36 6.01 9.37
CA ALA A 79 -5.38 6.83 8.68
C ALA A 79 -5.73 7.00 7.20
N ARG A 80 -5.21 8.05 6.56
CA ARG A 80 -5.44 8.32 5.15
C ARG A 80 -4.24 9.02 4.51
N ASN A 81 -3.83 8.53 3.35
CA ASN A 81 -2.78 9.09 2.52
C ASN A 81 -3.33 9.35 1.12
N VAL A 82 -3.10 10.55 0.60
CA VAL A 82 -3.51 10.94 -0.76
C VAL A 82 -2.35 11.66 -1.41
N SER A 83 -1.98 11.24 -2.62
CA SER A 83 -0.89 11.88 -3.36
C SER A 83 -1.12 11.80 -4.86
N THR A 84 -0.78 12.86 -5.57
CA THR A 84 -0.76 12.88 -7.04
C THR A 84 0.51 12.19 -7.55
N PHE A 85 0.44 11.61 -8.73
CA PHE A 85 1.58 11.05 -9.43
C PHE A 85 1.45 11.20 -10.94
N SER A 86 2.58 11.05 -11.65
CA SER A 86 2.65 11.04 -13.10
C SER A 86 3.37 9.79 -13.58
N VAL A 87 2.90 9.22 -14.69
CA VAL A 87 3.48 8.04 -15.32
C VAL A 87 3.27 8.14 -16.83
N GLU A 88 4.30 7.82 -17.59
CA GLU A 88 4.19 7.80 -19.04
C GLU A 88 3.18 6.71 -19.47
N PRO A 89 2.23 7.00 -20.38
CA PRO A 89 1.32 6.00 -20.91
C PRO A 89 2.06 4.77 -21.45
N GLY A 90 1.54 3.58 -21.17
CA GLY A 90 2.16 2.29 -21.52
C GLY A 90 3.26 1.83 -20.55
N LYS A 91 3.57 2.59 -19.49
CA LYS A 91 4.54 2.21 -18.45
C LYS A 91 3.85 1.81 -17.14
N PHE A 92 4.65 1.28 -16.22
CA PHE A 92 4.25 1.08 -14.83
C PHE A 92 5.03 2.01 -13.91
N MET A 93 4.49 2.26 -12.73
CA MET A 93 5.20 2.88 -11.61
C MET A 93 4.84 2.21 -10.29
N TYR A 94 5.52 2.59 -9.22
CA TYR A 94 5.17 2.19 -7.86
C TYR A 94 4.86 3.42 -6.99
N ARG A 95 3.97 3.26 -6.01
CA ARG A 95 3.75 4.21 -4.92
C ARG A 95 4.08 3.54 -3.60
N LEU A 96 4.75 4.27 -2.73
CA LEU A 96 5.04 3.84 -1.37
C LEU A 96 4.20 4.69 -0.41
N VAL A 97 3.52 4.03 0.51
CA VAL A 97 2.78 4.66 1.60
C VAL A 97 3.27 4.05 2.90
N GLN A 98 3.62 4.89 3.86
CA GLN A 98 3.87 4.47 5.23
C GLN A 98 2.56 4.69 6.00
N GLY A 99 1.97 3.61 6.50
CA GLY A 99 0.75 3.71 7.30
C GLY A 99 1.09 4.15 8.70
N ASP A 100 0.69 5.35 9.13
CA ASP A 100 0.81 5.74 10.54
C ASP A 100 -0.39 5.20 11.31
N LEU A 101 -0.21 4.06 11.98
CA LEU A 101 -1.31 3.28 12.56
C LEU A 101 -1.16 3.16 14.07
N GLU A 102 -2.13 3.71 14.80
CA GLU A 102 -2.30 3.48 16.23
C GLU A 102 -3.17 2.23 16.47
N PHE A 103 -2.77 1.38 17.40
CA PHE A 103 -3.53 0.23 17.88
C PHE A 103 -3.71 0.35 19.39
N THR A 104 -4.95 0.52 19.83
CA THR A 104 -5.33 0.44 21.26
C THR A 104 -5.42 -1.01 21.75
N GLU A 105 -5.70 -1.93 20.83
CA GLU A 105 -5.75 -3.37 21.02
C GLU A 105 -5.21 -4.09 19.77
N TYR A 106 -4.85 -5.37 19.91
CA TYR A 106 -4.41 -6.19 18.78
C TYR A 106 -5.57 -6.50 17.84
N GLY A 107 -5.32 -6.50 16.53
CA GLY A 107 -6.38 -6.70 15.55
C GLY A 107 -5.96 -6.37 14.14
N GLN A 108 -6.94 -6.19 13.26
CA GLN A 108 -6.71 -5.95 11.84
C GLN A 108 -6.96 -4.49 11.47
N VAL A 109 -6.19 -4.06 10.47
CA VAL A 109 -6.44 -2.88 9.65
C VAL A 109 -6.39 -3.31 8.20
N PHE A 110 -7.22 -2.70 7.37
CA PHE A 110 -7.27 -2.95 5.94
C PHE A 110 -6.84 -1.68 5.21
N ALA A 111 -5.85 -1.78 4.33
CA ALA A 111 -5.46 -0.71 3.43
C ALA A 111 -6.35 -0.76 2.18
N HIS A 112 -7.28 0.19 2.07
CA HIS A 112 -8.13 0.41 0.90
C HIS A 112 -7.39 1.34 -0.06
N CYS A 113 -6.94 0.81 -1.18
CA CYS A 113 -6.11 1.53 -2.15
C CYS A 113 -6.87 1.73 -3.45
N ARG A 114 -6.85 2.94 -4.01
CA ARG A 114 -7.38 3.17 -5.36
C ARG A 114 -6.58 4.23 -6.10
N VAL A 115 -6.76 4.25 -7.41
CA VAL A 115 -6.36 5.37 -8.26
C VAL A 115 -7.61 6.13 -8.66
N ASP A 116 -7.61 7.45 -8.46
CA ASP A 116 -8.73 8.36 -8.69
C ASP A 116 -10.01 7.84 -8.01
N LEU A 117 -11.08 7.65 -8.78
CA LEU A 117 -12.36 7.08 -8.32
C LEU A 117 -12.53 5.62 -8.79
N GLY A 118 -11.43 4.94 -9.07
CA GLY A 118 -11.40 3.53 -9.47
C GLY A 118 -11.77 2.57 -8.33
N PRO A 119 -11.82 1.25 -8.62
CA PRO A 119 -12.16 0.24 -7.64
C PRO A 119 -11.11 0.14 -6.53
N TRP A 120 -11.55 -0.22 -5.33
CA TRP A 120 -10.68 -0.49 -4.20
C TRP A 120 -9.91 -1.80 -4.38
N THR A 121 -8.60 -1.73 -4.19
CA THR A 121 -7.73 -2.86 -3.87
C THR A 121 -7.55 -2.90 -2.36
N ILE A 122 -8.00 -3.95 -1.69
CA ILE A 122 -7.99 -4.05 -0.23
C ILE A 122 -6.91 -5.03 0.21
N VAL A 123 -6.02 -4.59 1.11
CA VAL A 123 -4.91 -5.40 1.63
C VAL A 123 -4.99 -5.47 3.16
N PRO A 124 -5.10 -6.66 3.77
CA PRO A 124 -5.17 -6.79 5.22
C PRO A 124 -3.79 -6.68 5.88
N PHE A 125 -3.79 -6.16 7.10
CA PHE A 125 -2.64 -6.10 8.00
C PHE A 125 -3.09 -6.42 9.43
N THR A 126 -2.46 -7.42 10.03
CA THR A 126 -2.81 -7.89 11.39
C THR A 126 -1.70 -7.56 12.37
N LEU A 127 -2.00 -6.82 13.44
CA LEU A 127 -1.07 -6.63 14.55
C LEU A 127 -1.24 -7.79 15.54
N LEU A 128 -0.16 -8.52 15.80
CA LEU A 128 -0.10 -9.65 16.73
C LEU A 128 0.50 -9.21 18.08
N PRO A 129 0.14 -9.85 19.21
CA PRO A 129 0.77 -9.56 20.50
C PRO A 129 2.27 -9.89 20.51
N PRO A 130 3.08 -9.23 21.36
CA PRO A 130 4.46 -9.65 21.62
C PRO A 130 4.53 -11.10 22.13
N ALA A 131 5.65 -11.78 21.84
CA ALA A 131 5.94 -13.12 22.35
C ALA A 131 6.36 -13.12 23.82
#